data_AF-A0A953SKD4-F1
#
_entry.id   AF-A0A953SKD4-F1
#
_cell.length_a   1.000
_cell.length_b   1.000
_cell.length_c   1.000
_cell.angle_alpha   90.00
_cell.angle_beta   90.00
_cell.angle_gamma   90.00
#
_symmetry.space_group_name_H-M   'P 1'
#
loop_
_entity.id
_entity.type
_entity.pdbx_description
1 polymer ?
#
loop_
_entity_poly.entity_id
_entity_poly.type
_entity_poly.pdbx_seq_one_letter_code
_entity_poly.pdbx_strand_id
1 'polypeptide(L)'
;VLHHEPEPDELASECARIARRRLIVKDHQIKGPLAQQRISFLDWAANAPYGVPCLYRYNTPGEWVGFRDRIGMEPVEERSGMRVYPFGFEQVFGGSLQYFAVLAHPDGEAR
;
A
#
# COMPACT_ATOMS: atom_id res chain seq x y z
N VAL A 1 4.97 -3.44 2.55
CA VAL A 1 5.34 -2.36 1.62
C VAL A 1 5.72 -3.05 0.33
N LEU A 2 4.92 -2.86 -0.72
CA LEU A 2 4.97 -3.61 -1.97
C LEU A 2 5.62 -2.81 -3.11
N HIS A 3 5.54 -1.48 -3.11
CA HIS A 3 6.09 -0.66 -4.22
C HIS A 3 7.61 -0.76 -4.45
N HIS A 4 8.36 -1.37 -3.51
CA HIS A 4 9.79 -1.65 -3.68
C HIS A 4 10.06 -3.05 -4.26
N GLU A 5 9.04 -3.89 -4.37
CA GLU A 5 9.15 -5.26 -4.87
C GLU A 5 8.93 -5.28 -6.39
N PRO A 6 9.84 -5.88 -7.19
CA PRO A 6 9.63 -6.09 -8.62
C PRO A 6 8.37 -6.90 -8.96
N GLU A 7 8.05 -7.91 -8.15
CA GLU A 7 6.94 -8.85 -8.34
C GLU A 7 5.96 -8.79 -7.15
N PRO A 8 5.28 -7.65 -6.93
CA PRO A 8 4.57 -7.37 -5.68
C PRO A 8 3.37 -8.31 -5.45
N ASP A 9 2.73 -8.76 -6.52
CA ASP A 9 1.60 -9.68 -6.45
C ASP A 9 2.05 -11.08 -6.00
N GLU A 10 3.20 -11.58 -6.47
CA GLU A 10 3.75 -12.88 -6.05
C GLU A 10 4.13 -12.87 -4.58
N LEU A 11 4.85 -11.83 -4.15
CA LEU A 11 5.17 -11.63 -2.74
C LEU A 11 3.90 -11.55 -1.88
N ALA A 12 2.89 -10.81 -2.34
CA ALA A 12 1.64 -10.66 -1.61
C ALA A 12 0.85 -11.97 -1.53
N SER A 13 0.78 -12.75 -2.60
CA SER A 13 0.17 -14.08 -2.62
C SER A 13 0.88 -15.04 -1.67
N GLU A 14 2.21 -15.03 -1.63
CA GLU A 14 2.97 -15.84 -0.69
C GLU A 14 2.73 -15.39 0.76
N CYS A 15 2.72 -14.08 1.01
CA CYS A 15 2.34 -13.51 2.31
C CYS A 15 0.93 -13.94 2.73
N ALA A 16 -0.03 -13.90 1.82
CA ALA A 16 -1.41 -14.34 2.06
C ALA A 16 -1.46 -15.83 2.41
N ARG A 17 -0.72 -16.68 1.67
CA ARG A 17 -0.64 -18.12 1.89
C ARG A 17 -0.08 -18.49 3.26
N ILE A 18 0.94 -17.78 3.74
CA ILE A 18 1.56 -18.06 5.05
C ILE A 18 0.86 -17.37 6.22
N ALA A 19 0.12 -16.28 5.96
CA ALA A 19 -0.60 -15.54 6.98
C ALA A 19 -1.75 -16.39 7.57
N ARG A 20 -1.62 -16.75 8.85
CA ARG A 20 -2.64 -17.58 9.53
C ARG A 20 -3.96 -16.87 9.79
N ARG A 21 -3.93 -15.54 9.97
CA ARG A 21 -5.11 -14.75 10.40
C ARG A 21 -5.30 -13.50 9.59
N ARG A 22 -4.26 -12.67 9.49
CA ARG A 22 -4.33 -11.34 8.87
C ARG A 22 -3.08 -11.05 8.05
N LEU A 23 -3.28 -10.35 6.94
CA LEU A 23 -2.22 -9.70 6.16
C LEU A 23 -2.42 -8.19 6.26
N ILE A 24 -1.39 -7.47 6.72
CA ILE A 24 -1.43 -6.01 6.79
C ILE A 24 -0.66 -5.45 5.60
N VAL A 25 -1.36 -4.70 4.76
CA VAL A 25 -0.77 -3.99 3.63
C VAL A 25 -0.75 -2.51 3.97
N LYS A 26 0.45 -1.95 4.15
CA LYS A 26 0.66 -0.50 4.20
C LYS A 26 1.49 -0.10 2.99
N ASP A 27 0.97 0.86 2.24
CA ASP A 27 1.63 1.38 1.04
C ASP A 27 1.12 2.79 0.67
N HIS A 28 1.39 3.22 -0.55
CA HIS A 28 0.92 4.45 -1.17
C HIS A 28 -0.16 4.16 -2.21
N GLN A 29 -0.91 5.21 -2.55
CA GLN A 29 -1.84 5.15 -3.67
C GLN A 29 -1.84 6.43 -4.49
N ILE A 30 -2.04 6.29 -5.80
CA ILE A 30 -2.14 7.41 -6.72
C ILE A 30 -3.59 7.93 -6.70
N LYS A 31 -3.86 8.91 -5.84
CA LYS A 31 -5.17 9.54 -5.72
C LYS A 31 -5.06 11.07 -5.75
N GLY A 32 -5.50 11.65 -6.86
CA GLY A 32 -5.53 13.10 -7.09
C GLY A 32 -4.39 13.63 -7.97
N PRO A 33 -4.39 14.93 -8.25
CA PRO A 33 -3.39 15.56 -9.12
C PRO A 33 -1.99 15.50 -8.50
N LEU A 34 -1.00 15.26 -9.35
CA LEU A 34 0.42 15.17 -9.00
C LEU A 34 0.77 14.12 -7.93
N ALA A 35 -0.14 13.18 -7.62
CA ALA A 35 0.07 12.16 -6.61
C ALA A 35 1.33 11.31 -6.92
N GLN A 36 1.48 10.87 -8.17
CA GLN A 36 2.65 10.12 -8.64
C GLN A 36 3.95 10.87 -8.36
N GLN A 37 4.03 12.16 -8.73
CA GLN A 37 5.22 12.97 -8.57
C GLN A 37 5.55 13.20 -7.09
N ARG A 38 4.53 13.52 -6.28
CA ARG A 38 4.67 13.75 -4.84
C ARG A 38 5.19 12.49 -4.13
N ILE A 39 4.60 11.33 -4.41
CA ILE A 39 5.01 10.06 -3.81
C ILE A 39 6.43 9.69 -4.29
N SER A 40 6.71 9.79 -5.59
CA SER A 40 8.04 9.45 -6.14
C SER A 40 9.15 10.31 -5.55
N PHE A 41 8.89 11.61 -5.32
CA PHE A 41 9.85 12.49 -4.66
C PHE A 41 10.13 12.05 -3.22
N LEU A 42 9.08 11.73 -2.45
CA LEU A 42 9.24 11.24 -1.08
C LEU A 42 9.99 9.91 -1.02
N ASP A 43 9.59 8.97 -1.89
CA ASP A 43 10.20 7.65 -1.99
C ASP A 43 11.70 7.79 -2.28
N TRP A 44 12.06 8.51 -3.33
CA TRP A 44 13.45 8.80 -3.67
C TRP A 44 14.22 9.46 -2.51
N ALA A 45 13.68 10.53 -1.94
CA ALA A 45 14.37 11.28 -0.89
C ALA A 45 14.58 10.45 0.39
N ALA A 46 13.63 9.56 0.72
CA ALA A 46 13.68 8.74 1.92
C ALA A 46 14.49 7.44 1.73
N ASN A 47 14.54 6.89 0.52
CA ASN A 47 15.01 5.51 0.29
C ASN A 47 16.28 5.43 -0.56
N ALA A 48 16.46 6.30 -1.56
CA ALA A 48 17.60 6.24 -2.47
C ALA A 48 18.98 6.38 -1.78
N PRO A 49 19.16 7.27 -0.77
CA PRO A 49 20.45 7.37 -0.05
C PRO A 49 20.86 6.08 0.69
N TYR A 50 19.90 5.20 0.98
CA TYR A 50 20.13 3.91 1.64
C TYR A 50 20.25 2.74 0.65
N GLY A 51 20.28 3.01 -0.65
CA GLY A 51 20.40 1.98 -1.69
C GLY A 51 19.12 1.17 -1.92
N VAL A 52 17.98 1.62 -1.38
CA VAL A 52 16.68 0.96 -1.59
C VAL A 52 16.15 1.30 -2.99
N PRO A 53 15.83 0.31 -3.84
CA PRO A 53 15.30 0.58 -5.18
C PRO A 53 13.97 1.33 -5.15
N CYS A 54 13.91 2.48 -5.81
CA CYS A 54 12.69 3.25 -5.99
C CYS A 54 12.09 2.90 -7.36
N LEU A 55 11.13 1.96 -7.39
CA LEU A 55 10.53 1.49 -8.66
C LEU A 55 9.48 2.46 -9.21
N TYR A 56 8.99 3.39 -8.37
CA TYR A 56 7.98 4.38 -8.71
C TYR A 56 6.68 3.79 -9.25
N ARG A 57 6.34 2.56 -8.82
CA ARG A 57 5.09 1.87 -9.17
C ARG A 57 4.19 1.86 -7.95
N TYR A 58 3.05 2.54 -8.06
CA TYR A 58 2.07 2.62 -6.98
C TYR A 58 0.69 2.33 -7.56
N ASN A 59 -0.15 1.68 -6.78
CA ASN A 59 -1.52 1.38 -7.21
C ASN A 59 -2.41 2.62 -7.10
N THR A 60 -3.32 2.79 -8.04
CA THR A 60 -4.51 3.62 -7.90
C THR A 60 -5.51 2.97 -6.93
N PRO A 61 -6.53 3.69 -6.44
CA PRO A 61 -7.57 3.10 -5.61
C PRO A 61 -8.26 1.88 -6.25
N GLY A 62 -8.48 1.90 -7.58
CA GLY A 62 -9.08 0.77 -8.30
C GLY A 62 -8.15 -0.44 -8.40
N GLU A 63 -6.85 -0.20 -8.59
CA GLU A 63 -5.84 -1.27 -8.60
C GLU A 63 -5.68 -1.93 -7.23
N TRP A 64 -5.88 -1.19 -6.13
CA TRP A 64 -5.93 -1.78 -4.78
C TRP A 64 -7.13 -2.70 -4.57
N VAL A 65 -8.28 -2.41 -5.20
CA VAL A 65 -9.42 -3.33 -5.21
C VAL A 65 -9.04 -4.61 -5.95
N GLY A 66 -8.59 -4.48 -7.21
CA GLY A 66 -8.21 -5.64 -8.00
C GLY A 66 -7.03 -6.44 -7.41
N PHE A 67 -6.13 -5.79 -6.67
CA PHE A 67 -5.05 -6.46 -5.95
C PHE A 67 -5.58 -7.45 -4.91
N ARG A 68 -6.61 -7.08 -4.15
CA ARG A 68 -7.23 -7.98 -3.15
C ARG A 68 -7.85 -9.20 -3.80
N ASP A 69 -8.56 -8.97 -4.91
CA ASP A 69 -9.20 -10.04 -5.69
C ASP A 69 -8.14 -11.03 -6.19
N ARG A 70 -6.97 -10.55 -6.65
CA ARG A 70 -5.87 -11.40 -7.13
C ARG A 70 -5.24 -12.25 -6.04
N ILE A 71 -5.12 -11.74 -4.82
CA ILE A 71 -4.54 -12.51 -3.69
C ILE A 71 -5.58 -13.32 -2.90
N GLY A 72 -6.87 -13.21 -3.26
CA GLY A 72 -7.95 -13.98 -2.65
C GLY A 72 -8.20 -13.66 -1.18
N MET A 73 -8.01 -12.41 -0.77
CA MET A 73 -8.25 -11.98 0.62
C MET A 73 -9.26 -10.82 0.70
N GLU A 74 -10.07 -10.83 1.75
CA GLU A 74 -11.12 -9.83 1.99
C GLU A 74 -10.66 -8.76 2.99
N PRO A 75 -11.08 -7.49 2.82
CA PRO A 75 -10.74 -6.43 3.75
C PRO A 75 -11.56 -6.54 5.05
N VAL A 76 -10.85 -6.67 6.16
CA VAL A 76 -11.40 -6.49 7.53
C VAL A 76 -11.42 -5.01 7.89
N GLU A 77 -10.38 -4.29 7.48
CA GLU A 77 -10.29 -2.84 7.62
C GLU A 77 -9.57 -2.28 6.39
N GLU A 78 -10.07 -1.16 5.87
CA GLU A 78 -9.44 -0.47 4.75
C GLU A 78 -9.49 1.04 4.97
N ARG A 79 -8.35 1.71 4.77
CA ARG A 79 -8.22 3.16 4.84
C ARG A 79 -7.55 3.65 3.56
N SER A 80 -8.34 4.30 2.72
CA SER A 80 -7.87 4.98 1.50
C SER A 80 -7.36 6.40 1.77
N GLY A 81 -6.70 6.58 2.91
CA GLY A 81 -6.04 7.79 3.34
C GLY A 81 -5.78 7.81 4.85
N MET A 82 -4.69 8.45 5.25
CA MET A 82 -4.29 8.55 6.65
C MET A 82 -3.63 9.89 6.93
N ARG A 83 -3.88 10.42 8.13
CA ARG A 83 -3.16 11.59 8.64
C ARG A 83 -1.91 11.13 9.37
N VAL A 84 -0.77 11.31 8.73
CA VAL A 84 0.54 10.82 9.23
C VAL A 84 1.58 11.92 9.35
N TYR A 85 1.26 13.14 8.88
CA TYR A 85 2.18 14.27 8.96
C TYR A 85 1.64 15.39 9.85
N PRO A 86 2.55 16.21 10.45
CA PRO A 86 2.17 17.46 11.08
C PRO A 86 1.45 18.42 10.11
N PHE A 87 0.76 19.41 10.69
CA PHE A 87 0.09 20.47 9.95
C PHE A 87 1.04 21.14 8.93
N GLY A 88 0.57 21.36 7.71
CA GLY A 88 1.35 21.86 6.57
C GLY A 88 1.84 20.74 5.64
N PHE A 89 2.56 19.76 6.17
CA PHE A 89 3.04 18.60 5.39
C PHE A 89 1.90 17.65 5.00
N GLU A 90 0.85 17.58 5.83
CA GLU A 90 -0.32 16.73 5.58
C GLU A 90 -1.01 17.02 4.23
N GLN A 91 -1.06 18.29 3.80
CA GLN A 91 -1.70 18.67 2.53
C GLN A 91 -0.87 18.26 1.30
N VAL A 92 0.45 18.18 1.47
CA VAL A 92 1.42 17.93 0.39
C VAL A 92 1.91 16.49 0.38
N PHE A 93 1.81 15.74 1.47
CA PHE A 93 2.39 14.40 1.58
C PHE A 93 1.47 13.39 2.28
N GLY A 94 0.49 13.87 3.04
CA GLY A 94 -0.46 13.04 3.76
C GLY A 94 -1.78 12.80 3.02
N GLY A 95 -2.80 12.48 3.78
CA GLY A 95 -4.17 12.33 3.31
C GLY A 95 -4.34 11.14 2.39
N SER A 96 -4.76 11.40 1.15
CA SER A 96 -5.18 10.39 0.17
C SER A 96 -4.02 9.63 -0.49
N LEU A 97 -2.77 9.99 -0.23
CA LEU A 97 -1.60 9.32 -0.82
C LEU A 97 -1.23 8.01 -0.14
N GLN A 98 -1.79 7.74 1.03
CA GLN A 98 -1.51 6.53 1.81
C GLN A 98 -2.60 5.49 1.58
N TYR A 99 -2.18 4.22 1.56
CA TYR A 99 -3.05 3.05 1.55
C TYR A 99 -2.75 2.19 2.77
N PHE A 100 -3.80 1.74 3.44
CA PHE A 100 -3.70 0.79 4.53
C PHE A 100 -4.86 -0.18 4.48
N ALA A 101 -4.58 -1.47 4.55
CA ALA A 101 -5.57 -2.51 4.66
C ALA A 101 -5.14 -3.61 5.62
N VAL A 102 -6.11 -4.14 6.35
CA VAL A 102 -6.01 -5.38 7.11
C VAL A 102 -6.89 -6.38 6.38
N LEU A 103 -6.28 -7.43 5.85
CA LEU A 103 -6.95 -8.44 5.03
C LEU A 103 -7.05 -9.76 5.78
N ALA A 104 -8.08 -10.55 5.50
CA ALA A 104 -8.27 -11.90 6.03
C ALA A 104 -8.62 -12.88 4.90
N HIS A 105 -8.34 -14.17 5.13
CA HIS A 105 -8.91 -15.22 4.28
C HIS A 105 -10.44 -15.18 4.38
N PRO A 106 -11.19 -15.44 3.29
CA PRO A 106 -12.65 -15.48 3.30
C PRO A 106 -13.22 -16.41 4.39
N ASP A 107 -12.55 -17.55 4.62
CA ASP A 107 -12.94 -18.54 5.63
C ASP A 107 -12.40 -18.22 7.04
N GLY A 108 -11.70 -17.09 7.20
CA GLY A 108 -10.96 -16.69 8.39
C GLY A 108 -11.79 -15.98 9.48
N GLU A 109 -13.11 -15.89 9.32
CA GLU A 109 -14.04 -15.43 10.35
C GLU A 109 -14.48 -16.59 11.26
N ALA A 110 -13.58 -17.05 12.13
CA ALA A 110 -13.87 -17.64 13.45
C ALA A 110 -12.66 -18.46 13.92
N ARG A 111 -11.83 -17.85 14.77
CA ARG A 111 -11.08 -18.49 15.87
C ARG A 111 -10.27 -17.42 16.60
#